data_AF-A0A938SED8-F1
#
_entry.id   AF-A0A938SED8-F1
#
_cell.length_a   1.000
_cell.length_b   1.000
_cell.length_c   1.000
_cell.angle_alpha   90.00
_cell.angle_beta   90.00
_cell.angle_gamma   90.00
#
_symmetry.space_group_name_H-M   'P 1'
#
loop_
_entity.id
_entity.type
_entity.pdbx_description
1 polymer ?
#
loop_
_entity_poly.entity_id
_entity_poly.type
_entity_poly.pdbx_seq_one_letter_code
_entity_poly.pdbx_strand_id
1 'polypeptide(L)' 'MILGVALPCAADELVLKNGIRVQGEITAADFEKVTIVTAAGKPMAYKRDEIKTITRSEPE' A
#
# COMPACT_ATOMS: atom_id res chain seq x y z
N MET A 1 -17.77 -14.73 -23.93
CA MET A 1 -17.95 -13.60 -23.00
C MET A 1 -17.45 -14.03 -21.63
N ILE A 2 -16.23 -13.66 -21.25
CA ILE A 2 -15.95 -13.23 -19.88
C ILE A 2 -14.94 -12.11 -20.04
N LEU A 3 -15.37 -10.91 -19.68
CA LEU A 3 -14.56 -9.71 -19.59
C LEU A 3 -13.32 -10.08 -18.75
N GLY A 4 -12.12 -10.01 -19.33
CA GLY A 4 -10.90 -10.02 -18.55
C GLY A 4 -10.97 -8.81 -17.63
N VAL A 5 -11.39 -9.03 -16.39
CA VAL A 5 -11.32 -8.02 -15.34
C VAL A 5 -9.84 -7.76 -15.20
N ALA A 6 -9.36 -6.69 -15.83
CA ALA A 6 -8.14 -6.05 -15.38
C ALA A 6 -8.43 -5.73 -13.92
N LEU A 7 -7.95 -6.59 -13.00
CA LEU A 7 -7.80 -6.21 -11.61
C LEU A 7 -7.09 -4.87 -11.70
N PRO A 8 -7.72 -3.77 -11.22
CA PRO A 8 -7.10 -2.46 -11.29
C PRO A 8 -5.71 -2.66 -10.69
N CYS A 9 -4.66 -2.45 -11.50
CA CYS A 9 -3.26 -2.72 -11.16
C CYS A 9 -3.08 -2.41 -9.69
N ALA A 10 -3.04 -3.47 -8.87
CA ALA A 10 -3.51 -3.31 -7.51
C ALA A 10 -2.47 -2.46 -6.79
N ALA A 11 -2.91 -1.31 -6.28
CA ALA A 11 -2.04 -0.46 -5.50
C ALA A 11 -1.75 -1.20 -4.19
N ASP A 12 -0.52 -1.11 -3.71
CA ASP A 12 -0.18 -1.61 -2.39
C ASP A 12 -1.09 -0.95 -1.33
N GLU A 13 -1.47 -1.72 -0.32
CA GLU A 13 -2.32 -1.26 0.77
C GLU A 13 -1.59 -1.36 2.12
N LEU A 14 -1.63 -0.27 2.88
CA LEU A 14 -1.22 -0.21 4.28
C LEU A 14 -2.46 -0.05 5.16
N VAL A 15 -2.66 -0.98 6.08
CA VAL A 15 -3.67 -0.88 7.13
C VAL A 15 -2.98 -0.48 8.42
N LEU A 16 -3.32 0.69 8.96
CA LEU A 16 -2.81 1.19 10.23
C LEU A 16 -3.57 0.58 11.42
N LYS A 17 -2.95 0.56 12.61
CA LYS A 17 -3.55 0.04 13.85
C LYS A 17 -4.82 0.79 14.26
N ASN A 18 -4.95 2.06 13.87
CA ASN A 18 -6.16 2.86 14.09
C ASN A 18 -7.29 2.56 13.08
N GLY A 19 -7.09 1.63 12.14
CA GLY A 19 -8.07 1.22 11.14
C GLY A 19 -8.03 2.02 9.84
N ILE A 20 -7.18 3.04 9.72
CA ILE A 20 -6.97 3.79 8.47
C ILE A 20 -6.34 2.88 7.43
N ARG A 21 -6.80 2.98 6.19
CA ARG A 21 -6.22 2.29 5.03
C ARG A 21 -5.60 3.32 4.09
N VAL A 22 -4.38 3.08 3.67
CA VAL A 22 -3.62 3.92 2.75
C VAL A 22 -3.27 3.09 1.54
N GLN A 23 -3.68 3.56 0.36
CA GLN A 23 -3.41 2.88 -0.90
C GLN A 23 -2.45 3.70 -1.75
N GLY A 24 -1.52 3.03 -2.40
CA GLY A 24 -0.47 3.67 -3.19
C GLY A 24 0.63 2.69 -3.58
N GLU A 25 1.79 3.19 -3.93
CA GLU A 25 2.97 2.39 -4.24
C GLU A 25 3.95 2.42 -3.06
N ILE A 26 4.27 1.27 -2.47
CA ILE A 26 5.25 1.18 -1.39
C ILE A 26 6.65 1.24 -1.99
N THR A 27 7.28 2.42 -1.91
CA THR A 27 8.62 2.66 -2.46
C THR A 27 9.76 2.26 -1.53
N ALA A 28 9.50 2.20 -0.21
CA ALA A 28 10.47 1.72 0.77
C ALA A 28 9.77 1.05 1.96
N ALA A 29 10.32 -0.05 2.47
CA ALA A 29 9.80 -0.72 3.66
C ALA A 29 10.95 -1.30 4.49
N ASP A 30 11.26 -0.65 5.61
CA ASP A 30 12.33 -1.03 6.53
C ASP A 30 11.76 -1.51 7.87
N PHE A 31 12.65 -1.80 8.84
CA PHE A 31 12.26 -2.18 10.20
C PHE A 31 11.62 -1.02 10.98
N GLU A 32 11.98 0.23 10.68
CA GLU A 32 11.49 1.40 11.41
C GLU A 32 10.20 1.98 10.81
N LYS A 33 10.10 2.05 9.48
CA LYS A 33 9.01 2.73 8.76
C LYS A 33 8.76 2.15 7.38
N VAL A 34 7.59 2.46 6.83
CA VAL A 34 7.18 2.15 5.46
C VAL A 34 6.81 3.45 4.76
N THR A 35 7.34 3.66 3.57
CA THR A 35 7.05 4.80 2.71
C THR A 35 6.13 4.36 1.59
N ILE A 36 4.99 5.04 1.46
CA ILE A 36 4.01 4.82 0.40
C ILE A 36 3.78 6.12 -0.37
N VAL A 37 3.76 6.04 -1.69
CA VAL A 37 3.41 7.14 -2.57
C VAL A 37 1.94 6.96 -2.97
N THR A 38 1.08 7.81 -2.43
CA THR A 38 -0.36 7.76 -2.77
C THR A 38 -0.61 8.38 -4.14
N ALA A 39 -1.84 8.27 -4.68
CA ALA A 39 -2.23 8.89 -5.95
C ALA A 39 -1.99 10.42 -6.01
N ALA A 40 -1.84 11.08 -4.86
CA ALA A 40 -1.47 12.49 -4.79
C ALA A 40 0.01 12.76 -5.14
N GLY A 41 0.81 11.72 -5.39
CA GLY A 41 2.22 11.80 -5.78
C GLY A 41 3.17 12.21 -4.65
N LYS A 42 2.67 12.42 -3.42
CA LYS A 42 3.50 12.75 -2.26
C LYS A 42 3.84 11.47 -1.48
N PRO A 43 5.13 11.23 -1.19
CA PRO A 43 5.55 10.14 -0.32
C PRO A 43 5.10 10.41 1.12
N MET A 44 4.49 9.42 1.75
CA MET A 44 4.09 9.44 3.15
C MET A 44 4.80 8.29 3.86
N ALA A 45 5.46 8.59 4.97
CA ALA A 45 6.14 7.60 5.79
C ALA A 45 5.30 7.30 7.04
N TYR A 46 5.01 6.03 7.25
CA TYR A 46 4.29 5.51 8.42
C TYR A 46 5.25 4.65 9.24
N LYS A 47 5.29 4.84 10.56
CA LYS A 47 6.15 4.00 11.40
C LYS A 47 5.63 2.56 11.38
N ARG A 48 6.53 1.59 11.39
CA ARG A 48 6.15 0.19 11.34
C ARG A 48 5.34 -0.24 12.56
N ASP A 49 5.58 0.39 13.71
CA ASP A 49 4.75 0.19 14.90
C ASP A 49 3.30 0.70 14.72
N GLU A 50 3.04 1.65 13.84
CA GLU A 50 1.67 2.14 13.59
C GLU A 50 0.93 1.29 12.56
N ILE A 51 1.64 0.42 11.85
CA ILE A 51 1.11 -0.42 10.79
C ILE A 51 0.64 -1.75 11.36
N LYS A 52 -0.59 -2.13 11.01
CA LYS A 52 -1.18 -3.43 11.34
C LYS A 52 -0.95 -4.46 10.25
N THR A 53 -1.10 -4.07 8.98
CA THR A 53 -0.99 -4.99 7.85
C THR A 53 -0.43 -4.26 6.63
N ILE A 54 0.43 -4.95 5.89
CA ILE A 54 0.99 -4.50 4.62
C ILE A 54 0.56 -5.52 3.57
N THR A 55 -0.18 -5.07 2.58
CA THR A 55 -0.55 -5.87 1.41
C THR A 55 0.21 -5.33 0.22
N ARG A 56 1.11 -6.14 -0.34
CA ARG A 56 1.74 -5.82 -1.62
C ARG A 56 1.04 -6.55 -2.74
N SER A 57 0.74 -5.81 -3.78
CA SER A 57 0.11 -6.35 -4.96
C SER A 57 1.20 -6.70 -5.97
N GLU A 58 1.83 -7.85 -5.78
CA GLU A 58 2.71 -8.41 -6.81
C GLU A 58 1.85 -8.84 -8.01
N PRO A 59 2.29 -8.57 -9.26
CA PRO A 59 1.72 -9.23 -10.42
C PRO A 59 2.09 -10.72 -10.38
N GLU A 60 1.10 -11.61 -10.33
CA GLU A 60 1.24 -13.04 -10.61
C GLU A 60 1.66 -13.30 -12.07
#